data_AF-A0A2M6P0M7-F1
#
_entry.id   AF-A0A2M6P0M7-F1
#
_cell.length_a   1.000
_cell.length_b   1.000
_cell.length_c   1.000
_cell.angle_alpha   90.00
_cell.angle_beta   90.00
_cell.angle_gamma   90.00
#
_symmetry.space_group_name_H-M   'P 1'
#
loop_
_entity.id
_entity.type
_entity.pdbx_description
1 polymer ?
#
loop_
_entity_poly.entity_id
_entity_poly.type
_entity_poly.pdbx_seq_one_letter_code
_entity_poly.pdbx_strand_id
1 'polypeptide(L)' 'KSPATMYLAKGIKFSEADPEGTEKIDLVKVKFDDAVNMVMNSDITHGQSCVLILKASEFLRKQEG' A
#
# COMPACT_ATOMS: atom_id res chain seq x y z
N LYS A 1 17.24 -9.98 -10.22
CA LYS A 1 15.81 -9.58 -10.26
C LYS A 1 15.23 -9.83 -8.88
N SER A 2 14.51 -8.88 -8.28
CA SER A 2 13.78 -9.07 -7.01
C SER A 2 12.28 -9.13 -7.33
N PRO A 3 11.68 -10.32 -7.47
CA PRO A 3 10.27 -10.46 -7.78
C PRO A 3 9.42 -10.00 -6.58
N ALA A 4 8.36 -9.26 -6.85
CA ALA A 4 7.40 -8.84 -5.83
C ALA A 4 6.01 -9.34 -6.19
N THR A 5 5.41 -10.12 -5.29
CA THR A 5 4.01 -10.49 -5.38
C THR A 5 3.18 -9.46 -4.62
N MET A 6 2.10 -8.97 -5.23
CA MET A 6 1.28 -7.88 -4.72
C MET A 6 -0.09 -8.41 -4.32
N TYR A 7 -0.56 -8.04 -3.13
CA TYR A 7 -1.86 -8.46 -2.59
C TYR A 7 -2.65 -7.24 -2.09
N LEU A 8 -3.99 -7.33 -2.15
CA LEU A 8 -4.90 -6.36 -1.54
C LEU A 8 -5.66 -7.05 -0.40
N ALA A 9 -5.23 -6.82 0.83
CA ALA A 9 -5.87 -7.40 2.01
C ALA A 9 -7.18 -6.66 2.34
N LYS A 10 -8.24 -7.41 2.61
CA LYS A 10 -9.56 -6.91 3.05
C LYS A 10 -9.99 -7.66 4.31
N GLY A 11 -10.86 -7.07 5.12
CA GLY A 11 -11.34 -7.71 6.37
C GLY A 11 -10.26 -7.85 7.45
N ILE A 12 -9.33 -6.89 7.52
CA ILE A 12 -8.21 -6.92 8.46
C ILE A 12 -8.63 -6.60 9.90
N LYS A 13 -7.84 -7.09 10.86
CA LYS A 13 -7.92 -6.76 12.28
C LYS A 13 -6.54 -6.37 12.78
N PHE A 14 -6.48 -5.48 13.76
CA PHE A 14 -5.22 -5.11 14.40
C PHE A 14 -4.78 -6.19 15.39
N SER A 15 -3.48 -6.44 15.43
CA SER A 15 -2.79 -7.28 16.40
C SER A 15 -1.57 -6.53 16.92
N GLU A 16 -0.94 -7.04 17.97
CA GLU A 16 0.38 -6.58 18.39
C GLU A 16 1.39 -6.83 17.25
N ALA A 17 2.29 -5.87 17.04
CA ALA A 17 3.36 -5.98 16.06
C ALA A 17 4.55 -6.72 16.66
N ASP A 18 5.21 -7.54 15.86
CA ASP A 18 6.40 -8.32 16.24
C ASP A 18 7.52 -8.13 15.19
N PRO A 19 8.13 -6.92 15.12
CA PRO A 19 9.17 -6.61 14.15
C PRO A 19 10.50 -7.31 14.48
N GLU A 20 11.26 -7.70 13.45
CA GLU A 20 12.50 -8.47 13.65
C GLU A 20 13.71 -7.57 13.96
N GLY A 21 14.43 -7.89 15.04
CA GLY A 21 15.75 -7.31 15.34
C GLY A 21 15.74 -5.78 15.49
N THR A 22 16.26 -5.08 14.47
CA THR A 22 16.42 -3.62 14.46
C THR A 22 15.41 -2.90 13.57
N GLU A 23 14.38 -3.59 13.10
CA GLU A 23 13.34 -2.98 12.28
C GLU A 23 12.63 -1.85 13.03
N LYS A 24 12.50 -0.70 12.36
CA LYS A 24 11.74 0.46 12.82
C LYS A 24 10.63 0.71 11.82
N ILE A 25 9.40 0.36 12.20
CA ILE A 25 8.22 0.47 11.34
C ILE A 25 7.20 1.33 12.06
N ASP A 26 6.90 2.49 11.46
CA ASP A 26 5.85 3.37 11.93
C ASP A 26 4.57 3.12 11.13
N LEU A 27 3.46 2.91 11.84
CA LEU A 27 2.16 2.70 11.21
C LEU A 27 1.58 4.04 10.75
N VAL A 28 1.25 4.13 9.45
CA VAL A 28 0.53 5.27 8.87
C VAL A 28 -0.82 4.82 8.35
N LYS A 29 -1.88 5.55 8.71
CA LYS A 29 -3.23 5.34 8.19
C LYS A 29 -3.67 6.58 7.41
N VAL A 30 -3.85 6.41 6.11
CA VAL A 30 -4.33 7.45 5.19
C VAL A 30 -5.58 6.97 4.47
N LYS A 31 -6.38 7.91 3.94
CA LYS A 31 -7.44 7.53 3.00
C LYS A 31 -6.78 7.00 1.73
N PHE A 32 -7.47 6.08 1.08
CA PHE A 32 -6.92 5.45 -0.12
C PHE A 32 -6.69 6.46 -1.26
N ASP A 33 -7.63 7.38 -1.47
CA ASP A 33 -7.49 8.44 -2.48
C ASP A 33 -6.31 9.38 -2.18
N ASP A 34 -6.06 9.67 -0.90
CA ASP A 34 -4.89 10.46 -0.50
C ASP A 34 -3.59 9.72 -0.84
N ALA A 35 -3.53 8.40 -0.61
CA ALA A 35 -2.36 7.59 -1.00
C ALA A 35 -2.14 7.59 -2.52
N VAL A 36 -3.21 7.58 -3.32
CA VAL A 36 -3.12 7.74 -4.78
C VAL A 36 -2.54 9.12 -5.13
N ASN A 37 -3.05 10.18 -4.51
CA ASN A 37 -2.54 11.54 -4.72
C ASN A 37 -1.06 11.67 -4.32
N MET A 38 -0.64 11.04 -3.22
CA MET A 38 0.76 11.02 -2.79
C MET A 38 1.67 10.34 -3.82
N VAL A 39 1.20 9.31 -4.52
CA VAL A 39 1.94 8.72 -5.65
C VAL A 39 2.03 9.70 -6.82
N MET A 40 0.91 10.35 -7.18
CA MET A 40 0.85 11.29 -8.30
C MET A 40 1.72 12.55 -8.06
N ASN A 41 1.81 12.99 -6.81
CA ASN A 41 2.61 14.14 -6.39
C ASN A 41 4.08 13.80 -6.10
N SER A 42 4.49 12.53 -6.25
CA SER A 42 5.83 12.05 -5.93
C SER A 42 6.21 12.17 -4.44
N ASP A 43 5.24 12.17 -3.53
CA ASP A 43 5.45 12.02 -2.09
C ASP A 43 5.78 10.55 -1.74
N ILE A 44 5.20 9.60 -2.49
CA ILE A 44 5.57 8.18 -2.48
C ILE A 44 6.32 7.88 -3.77
N THR A 45 7.61 7.58 -3.64
CA THR A 45 8.52 7.35 -4.79
C THR A 45 9.04 5.92 -4.91
N HIS A 46 8.78 5.07 -3.90
CA HIS A 46 9.19 3.67 -3.94
C HIS A 46 8.39 2.90 -5.00
N GLY A 47 9.07 2.43 -6.04
CA GLY A 47 8.42 1.90 -7.25
C GLY A 47 7.40 0.77 -7.01
N GLN A 48 7.70 -0.18 -6.11
CA GLN A 48 6.73 -1.26 -5.81
C GLN A 48 5.48 -0.72 -5.12
N SER A 49 5.63 0.27 -4.24
CA SER A 49 4.51 0.92 -3.55
C SER A 49 3.65 1.71 -4.54
N CYS A 50 4.26 2.49 -5.44
CA CYS A 50 3.54 3.21 -6.50
C CYS A 50 2.72 2.25 -7.36
N VAL A 51 3.34 1.16 -7.85
CA VAL A 51 2.66 0.17 -8.69
C VAL A 51 1.52 -0.52 -7.94
N LEU A 52 1.71 -0.90 -6.67
CA LEU A 52 0.66 -1.54 -5.87
C LEU A 52 -0.55 -0.61 -5.68
N ILE A 53 -0.32 0.63 -5.27
CA ILE A 53 -1.38 1.62 -5.03
C ILE A 53 -2.18 1.87 -6.31
N LEU A 54 -1.50 2.09 -7.45
CA LEU A 54 -2.17 2.34 -8.73
C LEU A 54 -2.92 1.12 -9.25
N LYS A 55 -2.37 -0.10 -9.11
CA LYS A 55 -3.08 -1.34 -9.47
C LYS A 55 -4.31 -1.57 -8.59
N ALA A 56 -4.24 -1.25 -7.30
CA ALA A 56 -5.38 -1.34 -6.40
C ALA A 56 -6.48 -0.35 -6.81
N SER A 57 -6.13 0.88 -7.20
CA SER A 57 -7.09 1.88 -7.69
C SER A 57 -7.80 1.40 -8.96
N GLU A 58 -7.05 0.88 -9.94
CA GLU A 58 -7.61 0.29 -11.15
C GLU A 58 -8.53 -0.90 -10.87
N PHE A 59 -8.12 -1.78 -9.96
CA PHE A 59 -8.90 -2.95 -9.57
C PHE A 59 -10.21 -2.57 -8.90
N LEU A 60 -10.17 -1.66 -7.92
CA LEU A 60 -11.36 -1.21 -7.18
C LEU A 60 -12.35 -0.48 -8.09
N ARG A 61 -11.87 0.40 -8.98
CA ARG A 61 -12.72 1.08 -9.97
C ARG A 61 -13.50 0.10 -10.86
N LYS A 62 -12.91 -1.04 -11.20
CA LYS A 62 -13.56 -2.11 -11.97
C LYS A 62 -14.57 -2.94 -11.18
N GLN A 63 -14.54 -2.91 -9.85
CA GLN A 63 -15.53 -3.62 -9.03
C GLN A 63 -16.80 -2.79 -8.79
N GLU A 64 -16.73 -1.47 -8.98
CA GLU A 64 -17.83 -0.53 -8.74
C GLU A 64 -18.70 -0.26 -9.99
N GLY A 65 -18.26 -0.73 -11.17
CA GLY A 65 -19.03 -0.70 -12.43
C GLY A 65 -19.48 -2.08 -12.86
#